data_AF-A0A5C1ALN6-F1
#
_entry.id   AF-A0A5C1ALN6-F1
#
_cell.length_a   1.000
_cell.length_b   1.000
_cell.length_c   1.000
_cell.angle_alpha   90.00
_cell.angle_beta   90.00
_cell.angle_gamma   90.00
#
_symmetry.space_group_name_H-M   'P 1'
#
loop_
_entity.id
_entity.type
_entity.pdbx_description
1 polymer ?
#
loop_
_entity_poly.entity_id
_entity_poly.type
_entity_poly.pdbx_seq_one_letter_code
_entity_poly.pdbx_strand_id
1 'polypeptide(L)'
;MLVDLFGLTMETPGVTFYLWSPWRCAALEHKLFESVVKLPHAKLEKEPDEVRLHITETKSWKQALQNFSRVLKGWQEEGVDANNEKRAWRWLLEGDVDANGYDHKGEKSAFWLFLRLSMDRGGPVEEEKGEDLDMNGFGVCVWGAEE
;
A
#
# COMPACT_ATOMS: atom_id res chain seq x y z
N MET A 1 15.90 -6.96 6.83
CA MET A 1 14.50 -6.99 7.31
C MET A 1 13.73 -8.07 6.57
N LEU A 2 12.95 -8.89 7.28
CA LEU A 2 12.10 -9.89 6.62
C LEU A 2 10.71 -9.30 6.37
N VAL A 3 10.35 -9.16 5.10
CA VAL A 3 9.01 -8.78 4.65
C VAL A 3 8.26 -10.05 4.29
N ASP A 4 7.11 -10.26 4.93
CA ASP A 4 6.10 -11.25 4.53
C ASP A 4 4.82 -10.48 4.21
N LEU A 5 4.41 -10.50 2.94
CA LEU A 5 3.19 -9.90 2.44
C LEU A 5 2.26 -11.00 1.93
N PHE A 6 1.38 -11.48 2.81
CA PHE A 6 0.38 -12.51 2.48
C PHE A 6 0.99 -13.78 1.84
N GLY A 7 2.16 -14.23 2.33
CA GLY A 7 2.87 -15.40 1.82
C GLY A 7 3.96 -15.09 0.81
N LEU A 8 4.03 -13.87 0.29
CA LEU A 8 5.19 -13.39 -0.46
C LEU A 8 6.29 -12.95 0.52
N THR A 9 7.34 -13.74 0.63
CA THR A 9 8.43 -13.51 1.59
C THR A 9 9.69 -13.02 0.88
N MET A 10 10.31 -11.96 1.40
CA MET A 10 11.55 -11.40 0.87
C MET A 10 12.42 -10.81 1.99
N GLU A 11 13.72 -10.86 1.78
CA GLU A 11 14.69 -10.12 2.60
C GLU A 11 15.02 -8.79 1.92
N THR A 12 14.97 -7.71 2.70
CA THR A 12 15.14 -6.34 2.20
C THR A 12 15.86 -5.48 3.24
N PRO A 13 16.63 -4.45 2.86
CA PRO A 13 17.21 -3.52 3.82
C PRO A 13 16.15 -2.66 4.53
N GLY A 14 15.02 -2.40 3.88
CA GLY A 14 13.99 -1.52 4.42
C GLY A 14 12.77 -1.35 3.51
N VAL A 15 11.79 -0.62 4.02
CA VAL A 15 10.56 -0.27 3.31
C VAL A 15 10.31 1.23 3.46
N THR A 16 9.89 1.87 2.38
CA THR A 16 9.37 3.24 2.40
C THR A 16 7.88 3.24 2.09
N PHE A 17 7.10 3.89 2.95
CA PHE A 17 5.72 4.27 2.64
C PHE A 17 5.71 5.67 2.04
N TYR A 18 4.91 5.88 1.00
CA TYR A 18 4.75 7.15 0.30
C TYR A 18 3.33 7.67 0.43
N LEU A 19 3.22 8.99 0.59
CA LEU A 19 2.01 9.76 0.34
C LEU A 19 2.35 10.87 -0.65
N TRP A 20 2.02 10.68 -1.92
CA TRP A 20 2.34 11.60 -3.01
C TRP A 20 1.24 12.65 -3.18
N SER A 21 1.64 13.90 -3.42
CA SER A 21 0.73 15.03 -3.56
C SER A 21 -0.38 15.03 -2.49
N PRO A 22 -0.05 15.11 -1.18
CA PRO A 22 -1.03 14.86 -0.10
C PRO A 22 -2.34 15.65 -0.19
N TRP A 23 -2.34 16.84 -0.80
CA TRP A 23 -3.55 17.66 -1.01
C TRP A 23 -4.52 17.09 -2.06
N ARG A 24 -4.08 16.11 -2.87
CA ARG A 24 -4.90 15.39 -3.85
C ARG A 24 -5.31 13.99 -3.38
N CYS A 25 -4.68 13.48 -2.32
CA CYS A 25 -4.95 12.13 -1.84
C CYS A 25 -6.38 12.00 -1.30
N ALA A 26 -6.99 10.86 -1.56
CA ALA A 26 -8.25 10.47 -0.98
C ALA A 26 -8.13 10.27 0.54
N ALA A 27 -9.25 10.38 1.26
CA ALA A 27 -9.29 10.19 2.70
C ALA A 27 -8.77 8.82 3.15
N LEU A 28 -8.97 7.77 2.35
CA LEU A 28 -8.46 6.43 2.66
C LEU A 28 -6.92 6.37 2.61
N GLU A 29 -6.28 7.06 1.66
CA GLU A 29 -4.81 7.12 1.54
C GLU A 29 -4.19 7.82 2.74
N HIS A 30 -4.81 8.92 3.19
CA HIS A 30 -4.43 9.58 4.43
C HIS A 30 -4.58 8.64 5.63
N LYS A 31 -5.73 7.97 5.78
CA LYS A 31 -5.95 7.01 6.88
C LYS A 31 -4.90 5.89 6.89
N LEU A 32 -4.53 5.36 5.72
CA LEU A 32 -3.49 4.34 5.60
C LEU A 32 -2.14 4.88 6.06
N PHE A 33 -1.72 6.04 5.54
CA PHE A 33 -0.43 6.64 5.89
C PHE A 33 -0.37 7.03 7.38
N GLU A 34 -1.39 7.69 7.91
CA GLU A 34 -1.48 8.06 9.33
C GLU A 34 -1.43 6.85 10.27
N SER A 35 -1.93 5.69 9.81
CA SER A 35 -1.87 4.45 10.59
C SER A 35 -0.44 3.93 10.79
N VAL A 36 0.51 4.33 9.94
CA VAL A 36 1.91 3.89 10.00
C VAL A 36 2.88 4.96 10.48
N VAL A 37 2.54 6.26 10.41
CA VAL A 37 3.40 7.36 10.89
C VAL A 37 3.81 7.22 12.36
N LYS A 38 3.00 6.53 13.18
CA LYS A 38 3.25 6.33 14.61
C LYS A 38 4.08 5.07 14.93
N LEU A 39 4.56 4.35 13.92
CA LEU A 39 5.38 3.16 14.14
C LEU A 39 6.71 3.53 14.83
N PRO A 40 7.18 2.70 15.77
CA PRO A 40 8.45 2.93 16.43
C PRO A 40 9.61 2.80 15.43
N HIS A 41 10.69 3.56 15.68
CA HIS A 41 11.92 3.57 14.88
C HIS A 41 11.72 3.89 13.39
N ALA A 42 10.59 4.50 13.04
CA ALA A 42 10.32 4.98 11.70
C ALA A 42 10.91 6.38 11.49
N LYS A 43 11.53 6.62 10.33
CA LYS A 43 12.06 7.93 9.94
C LYS A 43 11.08 8.60 8.99
N LEU A 44 10.52 9.73 9.41
CA LEU A 44 9.58 10.53 8.61
C LEU A 44 10.33 11.64 7.88
N GLU A 45 10.16 11.71 6.56
CA GLU A 45 10.65 12.79 5.71
C GLU A 45 9.45 13.52 5.09
N LYS A 46 9.48 14.85 5.11
CA LYS A 46 8.40 15.70 4.60
C LYS A 46 8.97 16.65 3.57
N GLU A 47 8.49 16.52 2.36
CA GLU A 47 8.75 17.43 1.25
C GLU A 47 7.44 18.13 0.84
N PRO A 48 7.49 19.20 0.03
CA PRO A 48 6.29 19.92 -0.38
C PRO A 48 5.24 19.02 -1.06
N ASP A 49 5.72 18.13 -1.94
CA ASP A 49 4.88 17.31 -2.82
C ASP A 49 4.80 15.83 -2.43
N GLU A 50 5.43 15.44 -1.33
CA GLU A 50 5.46 14.06 -0.87
C GLU A 50 5.79 13.94 0.62
N VAL A 51 5.25 12.90 1.25
CA VAL A 51 5.65 12.49 2.60
C VAL A 51 6.11 11.05 2.54
N ARG A 52 7.26 10.77 3.14
CA ARG A 52 7.89 9.45 3.14
C ARG A 52 8.08 8.97 4.56
N LEU A 53 7.81 7.69 4.80
CA LEU A 53 8.11 7.05 6.08
C LEU A 53 8.97 5.81 5.82
N HIS A 54 10.17 5.79 6.37
CA HIS A 54 11.11 4.69 6.24
C HIS A 54 11.09 3.81 7.48
N ILE A 55 11.03 2.50 7.28
CA ILE A 55 11.20 1.50 8.34
C ILE A 55 12.25 0.47 7.92
N THR A 56 13.02 -0.01 8.89
CA THR A 56 14.07 -1.02 8.67
C THR A 56 13.92 -2.23 9.60
N GLU A 57 12.92 -2.20 10.50
CA GLU A 57 12.67 -3.26 11.47
C GLU A 57 11.50 -4.16 11.07
N THR A 58 11.73 -5.47 11.11
CA THR A 58 10.69 -6.50 10.84
C THR A 58 9.46 -6.34 11.74
N LYS A 59 9.65 -5.87 12.98
CA LYS A 59 8.54 -5.63 13.91
C LYS A 59 7.62 -4.50 13.43
N SER A 60 8.22 -3.39 12.98
CA SER A 60 7.47 -2.26 12.41
C SER A 60 6.75 -2.64 11.14
N TRP A 61 7.34 -3.49 10.29
CA TRP A 61 6.66 -4.05 9.10
C TRP A 61 5.40 -4.85 9.47
N LYS A 62 5.52 -5.79 10.41
CA LYS A 62 4.37 -6.59 10.88
C LYS A 62 3.26 -5.72 11.43
N GLN A 63 3.61 -4.68 12.18
CA GLN A 63 2.63 -3.74 12.73
C GLN A 63 1.99 -2.88 11.62
N ALA A 64 2.75 -2.47 10.60
CA ALA A 64 2.22 -1.76 9.44
C ALA A 64 1.13 -2.58 8.73
N LEU A 65 1.40 -3.86 8.45
CA LEU A 65 0.42 -4.76 7.81
C LEU A 65 -0.84 -4.95 8.64
N GLN A 66 -0.71 -5.07 9.96
CA GLN A 66 -1.85 -5.15 10.86
C GLN A 66 -2.68 -3.86 10.82
N ASN A 67 -2.02 -2.70 10.82
CA ASN A 67 -2.68 -1.40 10.76
C ASN A 67 -3.42 -1.21 9.43
N PHE A 68 -2.79 -1.54 8.30
CA PHE A 68 -3.44 -1.51 6.99
C PHE A 68 -4.63 -2.45 6.92
N SER A 69 -4.47 -3.69 7.41
CA SER A 69 -5.56 -4.67 7.44
C SER A 69 -6.77 -4.15 8.21
N ARG A 70 -6.55 -3.44 9.33
CA ARG A 70 -7.63 -2.83 10.12
C ARG A 70 -8.31 -1.68 9.37
N VAL A 71 -7.54 -0.79 8.74
CA VAL A 71 -8.09 0.33 7.97
C VAL A 71 -8.92 -0.17 6.78
N LEU A 72 -8.40 -1.13 6.03
CA LEU A 72 -9.05 -1.65 4.82
C LEU A 72 -10.29 -2.49 5.13
N LYS A 73 -10.26 -3.31 6.20
CA LYS A 73 -11.45 -4.01 6.67
C LYS A 73 -12.54 -3.05 7.14
N GLY A 74 -12.18 -2.01 7.89
CA GLY A 74 -13.14 -0.98 8.31
C GLY A 74 -13.77 -0.27 7.11
N TRP A 75 -12.97 0.11 6.11
CA TRP A 75 -13.50 0.71 4.87
C TRP A 75 -14.44 -0.23 4.10
N GLN A 76 -14.13 -1.53 4.09
CA GLN A 76 -14.96 -2.56 3.46
C GLN A 76 -16.31 -2.72 4.20
N GLU A 77 -16.29 -2.80 5.52
CA GLU A 77 -17.47 -2.94 6.39
C GLU A 77 -18.40 -1.71 6.31
N GLU A 78 -17.84 -0.50 6.24
CA GLU A 78 -18.60 0.75 6.07
C GLU A 78 -19.52 0.75 4.83
N GLY A 79 -19.16 0.02 3.77
CA GLY A 79 -20.01 -0.12 2.57
C GLY A 79 -21.17 -1.11 2.75
N VAL A 80 -20.92 -2.18 3.52
CA VAL A 80 -21.89 -3.23 3.80
C VAL A 80 -22.96 -2.73 4.77
N ASP A 81 -22.57 -2.00 5.82
CA ASP A 81 -23.49 -1.47 6.82
C ASP A 81 -24.46 -0.43 6.24
N ALA A 82 -24.05 0.27 5.18
CA ALA A 82 -24.92 1.18 4.42
C ALA A 82 -25.92 0.45 3.50
N ASN A 83 -25.84 -0.88 3.39
CA ASN A 83 -26.64 -1.77 2.53
C ASN A 83 -26.75 -1.29 1.07
N ASN A 84 -25.66 -0.69 0.55
CA ASN A 84 -25.68 0.05 -0.70
C ASN A 84 -24.51 -0.32 -1.65
N GLU A 85 -23.45 -0.98 -1.15
CA GLU A 85 -22.25 -1.22 -1.96
C GLU A 85 -21.44 -2.41 -1.41
N LYS A 86 -21.05 -3.34 -2.30
CA LYS A 86 -20.05 -4.38 -1.99
C LYS A 86 -18.67 -3.82 -2.29
N ARG A 87 -17.81 -3.79 -1.27
CA ARG A 87 -16.44 -3.29 -1.36
C ARG A 87 -15.43 -4.42 -1.27
N ALA A 88 -14.37 -4.34 -2.05
CA ALA A 88 -13.20 -5.21 -1.96
C ALA A 88 -11.92 -4.40 -2.22
N TRP A 89 -10.77 -4.97 -1.84
CA TRP A 89 -9.48 -4.36 -2.04
C TRP A 89 -8.43 -5.43 -2.35
N ARG A 90 -7.39 -5.05 -3.10
CA ARG A 90 -6.24 -5.90 -3.41
C ARG A 90 -4.99 -5.06 -3.56
N TRP A 91 -3.86 -5.64 -3.17
CA TRP A 91 -2.56 -5.07 -3.48
C TRP A 91 -2.18 -5.44 -4.91
N LEU A 92 -1.76 -4.44 -5.68
CA LEU A 92 -1.06 -4.62 -6.94
C LEU A 92 0.43 -4.59 -6.64
N LEU A 93 1.12 -5.58 -7.19
CA LEU A 93 2.54 -5.79 -7.00
C LEU A 93 3.22 -5.44 -8.32
N GLU A 94 4.17 -4.51 -8.29
CA GLU A 94 4.94 -4.11 -9.45
C GLU A 94 6.43 -4.25 -9.15
N GLY A 95 7.14 -4.97 -10.00
CA GLY A 95 8.58 -5.09 -9.94
C GLY A 95 9.12 -5.01 -11.35
N ASP A 96 9.86 -3.94 -11.65
CA ASP A 96 10.60 -3.81 -12.90
C ASP A 96 12.01 -4.36 -12.67
N VAL A 97 12.21 -5.63 -13.01
CA VAL A 97 13.43 -6.38 -12.71
C VAL A 97 13.87 -7.20 -13.90
N ASP A 98 15.15 -7.11 -14.25
CA ASP A 98 15.82 -8.01 -15.19
C ASP A 98 16.22 -9.32 -14.51
N ALA A 99 16.83 -10.25 -15.26
CA ALA A 99 17.25 -11.54 -14.71
C ALA A 99 18.32 -11.43 -13.59
N ASN A 100 18.94 -10.26 -13.43
CA ASN A 100 20.04 -10.02 -12.49
C ASN A 100 19.62 -9.15 -11.29
N GLY A 101 18.36 -8.74 -11.19
CA GLY A 101 17.88 -7.93 -10.07
C GLY A 101 17.95 -6.42 -10.28
N TYR A 102 18.11 -5.94 -11.52
CA TYR A 102 18.23 -4.52 -11.85
C TYR A 102 17.03 -4.02 -12.66
N ASP A 103 16.70 -2.74 -12.50
CA ASP A 103 15.66 -2.08 -13.30
C ASP A 103 16.17 -1.69 -14.69
N HIS A 104 15.30 -1.11 -15.52
CA HIS A 104 15.66 -0.64 -16.87
C HIS A 104 16.73 0.47 -16.92
N LYS A 105 17.09 1.07 -15.78
CA LYS A 105 18.17 2.07 -15.63
C LYS A 105 19.46 1.47 -15.08
N GLY A 106 19.46 0.19 -14.73
CA GLY A 106 20.59 -0.47 -14.09
C GLY A 106 20.71 -0.18 -12.59
N GLU A 107 19.66 0.36 -11.96
CA GLU A 107 19.56 0.50 -10.51
C GLU A 107 19.03 -0.81 -9.91
N LYS A 108 19.31 -1.09 -8.63
CA LYS A 108 18.78 -2.30 -7.99
C LYS A 108 17.26 -2.21 -7.94
N SER A 109 16.60 -3.24 -8.46
CA SER A 109 15.16 -3.24 -8.61
C SER A 109 14.48 -3.16 -7.23
N ALA A 110 13.58 -2.19 -7.12
CA ALA A 110 12.69 -2.05 -5.99
C ALA A 110 11.35 -2.71 -6.32
N PHE A 111 10.70 -3.21 -5.29
CA PHE A 111 9.40 -3.83 -5.43
C PHE A 111 8.32 -2.93 -4.84
N TRP A 112 7.29 -2.65 -5.64
CA TRP A 112 6.25 -1.68 -5.33
C TRP A 112 4.92 -2.35 -5.03
N LEU A 113 4.21 -1.77 -4.07
CA LEU A 113 2.85 -2.15 -3.70
C LEU A 113 1.93 -0.94 -3.86
N PHE A 114 0.89 -1.12 -4.65
CA PHE A 114 -0.19 -0.15 -4.83
C PHE A 114 -1.52 -0.75 -4.40
N LEU A 115 -2.45 0.10 -3.97
CA LEU A 115 -3.77 -0.36 -3.52
C LEU A 115 -4.78 -0.16 -4.64
N ARG A 116 -5.49 -1.22 -5.00
CA ARG A 116 -6.69 -1.16 -5.84
C ARG A 116 -7.92 -1.50 -5.02
N LEU A 117 -8.93 -0.65 -5.15
CA LEU A 117 -10.26 -0.85 -4.60
C LEU A 117 -11.20 -1.36 -5.69
N SER A 118 -12.19 -2.15 -5.31
CA SER A 118 -13.29 -2.57 -6.17
C SER A 118 -14.61 -2.25 -5.47
N MET A 119 -15.53 -1.61 -6.17
CA MET A 119 -16.84 -1.22 -5.66
C MET A 119 -17.93 -1.71 -6.61
N ASP A 120 -18.87 -2.47 -6.07
CA ASP A 120 -20.03 -2.98 -6.81
C ASP A 120 -21.31 -2.46 -6.15
N ARG A 121 -22.08 -1.69 -6.93
CA ARG A 121 -23.33 -1.03 -6.51
C ARG A 121 -24.57 -1.69 -7.11
N GLY A 122 -24.43 -2.82 -7.80
CA GLY A 122 -25.53 -3.48 -8.51
C GLY A 122 -26.67 -3.90 -7.57
N GLY A 123 -27.90 -3.64 -7.98
CA GLY A 123 -29.09 -4.21 -7.35
C GLY A 123 -29.18 -5.73 -7.59
N PRO A 124 -30.09 -6.47 -6.93
CA PRO A 124 -30.22 -7.93 -7.05
C PRO A 124 -30.44 -8.48 -8.47
N VAL A 125 -30.69 -7.61 -9.46
CA VAL A 125 -31.05 -7.94 -10.84
C VAL A 125 -30.08 -7.31 -11.85
N GLU A 126 -29.14 -6.45 -11.42
CA GLU A 126 -28.24 -5.72 -12.30
C GLU A 126 -26.83 -6.33 -12.26
N GLU A 127 -26.35 -6.80 -13.41
CA GLU A 127 -24.95 -7.23 -13.61
C GLU A 127 -24.05 -6.03 -13.95
N GLU A 128 -24.19 -4.91 -13.24
CA GLU A 128 -23.25 -3.80 -13.45
C GLU A 128 -21.85 -4.22 -12.99
N LYS A 129 -20.90 -4.11 -13.91
CA LYS A 129 -19.50 -4.46 -13.65
C LYS A 129 -18.96 -3.48 -12.61
N GLY A 130 -18.56 -4.01 -11.45
CA GLY A 130 -17.94 -3.22 -10.39
C GLY A 130 -16.78 -2.36 -10.89
N GLU A 131 -16.67 -1.16 -10.31
CA GLU A 131 -15.65 -0.17 -10.63
C GLU A 131 -14.36 -0.49 -9.86
N ASP A 132 -13.24 -0.55 -10.59
CA ASP A 132 -11.91 -0.64 -9.99
C ASP A 132 -11.31 0.77 -9.89
N LEU A 133 -10.81 1.14 -8.71
CA LEU A 133 -10.15 2.42 -8.44
C LEU A 133 -8.74 2.18 -7.92
N ASP A 134 -7.75 2.74 -8.61
CA ASP A 134 -6.36 2.76 -8.16
C ASP A 134 -6.09 3.95 -7.24
N MET A 135 -5.50 3.66 -6.07
CA MET A 135 -5.08 4.66 -5.10
C MET A 135 -3.69 5.16 -5.48
N ASN A 136 -3.65 6.21 -6.29
CA ASN A 136 -2.42 6.75 -6.89
C ASN A 136 -1.61 7.66 -5.95
N GLY A 137 -2.19 8.08 -4.83
CA GLY A 137 -1.56 8.96 -3.84
C GLY A 137 -0.82 8.20 -2.74
N PHE A 138 -0.98 6.88 -2.64
CA PHE A 138 -0.30 6.05 -1.63
C PHE A 138 0.40 4.84 -2.25
N GLY A 139 1.62 4.56 -1.79
CA GLY A 139 2.36 3.38 -2.21
C GLY A 139 3.40 2.91 -1.21
N VAL A 140 3.85 1.68 -1.38
CA VAL A 140 4.89 1.08 -0.55
C VAL A 140 6.02 0.58 -1.43
N CYS A 141 7.24 1.01 -1.16
CA CYS A 141 8.44 0.55 -1.82
C CYS A 141 9.22 -0.36 -0.88
N VAL A 142 9.41 -1.60 -1.28
CA VAL A 142 10.34 -2.54 -0.66
C VAL A 142 11.68 -2.41 -1.37
N TRP A 143 12.72 -2.06 -0.61
CA TRP A 143 14.02 -1.74 -1.20
C TRP A 143 14.71 -3.00 -1.73
N GLY A 144 15.43 -2.87 -2.84
CA GLY A 144 16.38 -3.88 -3.30
C GLY A 144 17.53 -4.04 -2.29
N ALA A 145 18.06 -5.25 -2.14
CA ALA A 145 19.15 -5.53 -1.20
C ALA A 145 20.45 -4.82 -1.59
N GLU A 146 21.04 -4.04 -0.69
CA GLU A 146 22.43 -3.58 -0.83
C GLU A 146 23.38 -4.78 -0.62
N GLU A 147 24.45 -4.88 -1.42
CA GLU A 147 25.49 -5.91 -1.22
C GLU A 147 26.47 -5.42 -0.16
#